data_AF-A0A383AMU6-F1
#
_entry.id   AF-A0A383AMU6-F1
#
_cell.length_a   1.000
_cell.length_b   1.000
_cell.length_c   1.000
_cell.angle_alpha   90.00
_cell.angle_beta   90.00
_cell.angle_gamma   90.00
#
_symmetry.space_group_name_H-M   'P 1'
#
loop_
_entity.id
_entity.type
_entity.pdbx_description
1 polymer ?
#
loop_
_entity_poly.entity_id
_entity_poly.type
_entity_poly.pdbx_seq_one_letter_code
_entity_poly.pdbx_strand_id
1 'polypeptide(L)'
;SLIGGFHLNDYPDIPREDIKDRDRVHPGLGVAPLEQFFKDLWSTGYRGALSVELFNPEYWKQDPLKVAKTSLDNTKAIMKKALG
;
A
#
# COMPACT_ATOMS: atom_id res chain seq x y z
N SER A 1 -1.71 21.74 2.86
CA SER A 1 -2.42 20.47 2.72
C SER A 1 -3.05 20.12 4.06
N LEU A 2 -4.32 19.70 4.10
CA LEU A 2 -5.03 19.30 5.33
C LEU A 2 -4.76 17.83 5.72
N ILE A 3 -3.89 17.13 5.00
CA ILE A 3 -3.61 15.71 5.21
C ILE A 3 -2.23 15.55 5.85
N GLY A 4 -2.20 15.02 7.07
CA GLY A 4 -0.97 14.84 7.86
C GLY A 4 -0.16 13.59 7.53
N GLY A 5 -0.78 12.59 6.89
CA GLY A 5 -0.17 11.31 6.55
C GLY A 5 -1.15 10.40 5.80
N PHE A 6 -0.63 9.40 5.09
CA PHE A 6 -1.43 8.33 4.49
C PHE A 6 -0.90 6.96 4.90
N HIS A 7 -1.80 6.08 5.32
CA HIS A 7 -1.51 4.66 5.45
C HIS A 7 -1.69 3.99 4.10
N LEU A 8 -0.81 3.05 3.79
CA LEU A 8 -0.76 2.34 2.52
C LEU A 8 -0.69 0.83 2.75
N ASN A 9 -1.58 0.12 2.06
CA ASN A 9 -1.63 -1.32 1.97
C ASN A 9 -2.34 -1.69 0.67
N ASP A 10 -2.47 -2.99 0.42
CA ASP A 10 -3.35 -3.53 -0.61
C ASP A 10 -4.27 -4.59 -0.01
N TYR A 11 -5.20 -5.14 -0.78
CA TYR A 11 -6.16 -6.14 -0.34
C TYR A 11 -6.43 -7.20 -1.44
N PRO A 12 -6.72 -8.46 -1.06
CA PRO A 12 -6.94 -9.55 -2.01
C PRO A 12 -8.28 -9.40 -2.75
N ASP A 13 -8.41 -10.14 -3.84
CA ASP A 13 -9.65 -10.22 -4.62
C ASP A 13 -10.65 -11.18 -3.97
N ILE A 14 -11.31 -10.69 -2.93
CA ILE A 14 -12.39 -11.38 -2.21
C ILE A 14 -13.56 -10.40 -1.99
N PRO A 15 -14.78 -10.89 -1.64
CA PRO A 15 -15.90 -10.01 -1.35
C PRO A 15 -15.52 -8.94 -0.32
N ARG A 16 -15.92 -7.70 -0.58
CA ARG A 16 -15.50 -6.53 0.22
C ARG A 16 -15.87 -6.70 1.70
N GLU A 17 -17.03 -7.26 1.96
CA GLU A 17 -17.58 -7.56 3.29
C GLU A 17 -16.75 -8.58 4.08
N ASP A 18 -15.95 -9.41 3.40
CA ASP A 18 -15.11 -10.43 4.03
C ASP A 18 -13.69 -9.93 4.32
N ILE A 19 -13.26 -8.82 3.70
CA ILE A 19 -11.92 -8.24 3.89
C ILE A 19 -11.74 -7.76 5.32
N LYS A 20 -10.69 -8.26 5.99
CA LYS A 20 -10.26 -7.85 7.33
C LYS A 20 -8.84 -7.30 7.26
N ASP A 21 -8.41 -6.63 8.33
CA ASP A 21 -7.05 -6.08 8.43
C ASP A 21 -5.95 -7.14 8.25
N ARG A 22 -6.22 -8.38 8.70
CA ARG A 22 -5.30 -9.50 8.53
C ARG A 22 -5.06 -9.90 7.08
N ASP A 23 -5.96 -9.52 6.19
CA ASP A 23 -5.91 -9.87 4.77
C ASP A 23 -5.08 -8.86 3.97
N ARG A 24 -4.66 -7.74 4.59
CA ARG A 24 -3.82 -6.74 3.93
C ARG A 24 -2.55 -7.38 3.36
N VAL A 25 -2.23 -7.07 2.11
CA VAL A 25 -1.00 -7.54 1.44
C VAL A 25 -0.11 -6.37 1.07
N HIS A 26 1.13 -6.65 0.70
CA HIS A 26 2.03 -5.61 0.20
C HIS A 26 1.38 -4.82 -0.94
N PRO A 27 1.58 -3.49 -1.03
CA PRO A 27 1.16 -2.68 -2.17
C PRO A 27 1.48 -3.37 -3.50
N GLY A 28 0.50 -3.52 -4.38
CA GLY A 28 0.66 -4.10 -5.72
C GLY A 28 0.62 -5.61 -5.79
N LEU A 29 0.36 -6.30 -4.67
CA LEU A 29 0.06 -7.74 -4.64
C LEU A 29 -1.44 -8.02 -4.43
N GLY A 30 -2.28 -6.99 -4.39
CA GLY A 30 -3.73 -7.11 -4.31
C GLY A 30 -4.43 -6.47 -5.52
N VAL A 31 -5.69 -6.09 -5.33
CA VAL A 31 -6.56 -5.51 -6.36
C VAL A 31 -6.99 -4.07 -6.07
N ALA A 32 -6.38 -3.42 -5.08
CA ALA A 32 -6.61 -1.99 -4.87
C ALA A 32 -6.19 -1.19 -6.11
N PRO A 33 -6.94 -0.13 -6.50
CA PRO A 33 -6.62 0.69 -7.67
C PRO A 33 -5.48 1.68 -7.36
N LEU A 34 -4.32 1.17 -6.92
CA LEU A 34 -3.22 1.96 -6.36
C LEU A 34 -2.61 2.94 -7.38
N GLU A 35 -2.61 2.61 -8.67
CA GLU A 35 -2.15 3.54 -9.70
C GLU A 35 -3.04 4.80 -9.78
N GLN A 36 -4.36 4.63 -9.72
CA GLN A 36 -5.30 5.75 -9.71
C GLN A 36 -5.19 6.51 -8.38
N PHE A 37 -5.11 5.81 -7.26
CA PHE A 37 -4.89 6.41 -5.94
C PHE A 37 -3.67 7.33 -5.93
N PHE A 38 -2.52 6.92 -6.47
CA PHE A 38 -1.33 7.77 -6.51
C PHE A 38 -1.49 8.97 -7.43
N LYS A 39 -2.16 8.83 -8.57
CA LYS A 39 -2.48 9.96 -9.47
C LYS A 39 -3.36 10.99 -8.76
N ASP A 40 -4.42 10.53 -8.11
CA ASP A 40 -5.36 11.37 -7.37
C ASP A 40 -4.67 12.06 -6.20
N LEU A 41 -3.93 11.31 -5.39
CA LEU A 41 -3.17 11.84 -4.27
C LEU A 41 -2.15 12.90 -4.72
N TRP A 42 -1.43 12.63 -5.80
CA TRP A 42 -0.47 13.58 -6.36
C TRP A 42 -1.15 14.88 -6.85
N SER A 43 -2.33 14.76 -7.48
CA SER A 43 -3.12 15.88 -7.99
C SER A 43 -3.61 16.82 -6.89
N THR A 44 -3.80 16.31 -5.66
CA THR A 44 -4.17 17.14 -4.49
C THR A 44 -3.04 18.05 -4.01
N GLY A 45 -1.83 17.88 -4.56
CA GLY A 45 -0.62 18.56 -4.09
C GLY A 45 0.02 17.91 -2.86
N TYR A 46 -0.44 16.73 -2.43
CA TYR A 46 0.17 16.00 -1.33
C TYR A 46 1.59 15.54 -1.68
N ARG A 47 2.56 15.84 -0.82
CA ARG A 47 3.98 15.43 -0.92
C ARG A 47 4.53 14.89 0.40
N GLY A 48 3.63 14.53 1.32
CA GLY A 48 3.98 14.00 2.64
C GLY A 48 4.34 12.51 2.61
N ALA A 49 4.55 11.93 3.79
CA ALA A 49 4.95 10.54 3.94
C ALA A 49 3.81 9.56 3.57
N LEU A 50 4.22 8.39 3.06
CA LEU A 50 3.35 7.22 2.93
C LEU A 50 3.84 6.18 3.94
N SER A 51 2.97 5.74 4.83
CA SER A 51 3.27 4.74 5.85
C SER A 51 2.70 3.39 5.44
N VAL A 52 3.54 2.39 5.18
CA VAL A 52 3.05 1.04 4.90
C VAL A 52 2.52 0.40 6.18
N GLU A 53 1.29 -0.10 6.17
CA GLU A 53 0.63 -0.67 7.35
C GLU A 53 -0.04 -2.02 7.03
N LEU A 54 0.54 -3.13 7.54
CA LEU A 54 0.14 -4.50 7.24
C LEU A 54 -0.13 -5.27 8.54
N PHE A 55 -1.21 -6.05 8.59
CA PHE A 55 -1.56 -6.91 9.73
C PHE A 55 -1.60 -8.41 9.36
N ASN A 56 -0.91 -8.78 8.30
CA ASN A 56 -0.91 -10.15 7.79
C ASN A 56 -0.07 -11.10 8.66
N PRO A 57 -0.68 -12.14 9.28
CA PRO A 57 0.05 -13.08 10.12
C PRO A 57 1.16 -13.85 9.41
N GLU A 58 1.08 -14.03 8.09
CA GLU A 58 2.14 -14.67 7.31
C GLU A 58 3.38 -13.78 7.17
N TYR A 59 3.23 -12.45 7.26
CA TYR A 59 4.36 -11.53 7.25
C TYR A 59 5.08 -11.48 8.60
N TRP A 60 4.38 -11.73 9.71
CA TRP A 60 5.00 -11.81 11.05
C TRP A 60 5.98 -12.97 11.19
N LYS A 61 5.82 -14.02 10.37
CA LYS A 61 6.70 -15.18 10.32
C LYS A 61 8.00 -14.92 9.54
N GLN A 62 8.12 -13.76 8.90
CA GLN A 62 9.26 -13.39 8.06
C GLN A 62 10.17 -12.40 8.78
N ASP A 63 11.41 -12.29 8.29
CA ASP A 63 12.32 -11.25 8.72
C ASP A 63 11.71 -9.84 8.50
N PRO A 64 11.65 -8.98 9.54
CA PRO A 64 11.01 -7.67 9.42
C PRO A 64 11.66 -6.76 8.37
N LEU A 65 12.99 -6.83 8.20
CA LEU A 65 13.69 -6.03 7.20
C LEU A 65 13.33 -6.49 5.78
N LYS A 66 13.18 -7.80 5.56
CA LYS A 66 12.67 -8.35 4.30
C LYS A 66 11.26 -7.81 4.01
N VAL A 67 10.33 -7.87 4.97
CA VAL A 67 8.96 -7.36 4.81
C VAL A 67 8.95 -5.86 4.46
N ALA A 68 9.77 -5.07 5.15
CA ALA A 68 9.90 -3.64 4.90
C ALA A 68 10.46 -3.34 3.50
N LYS A 69 11.53 -4.03 3.08
CA LYS A 69 12.13 -3.87 1.74
C LYS A 69 11.15 -4.25 0.64
N THR A 70 10.49 -5.40 0.75
CA THR A 70 9.47 -5.84 -0.23
C THR A 70 8.37 -4.80 -0.38
N SER A 71 7.87 -4.26 0.73
CA SER A 71 6.83 -3.23 0.71
C SER A 71 7.29 -1.94 0.02
N LEU A 72 8.52 -1.50 0.33
CA LEU A 72 9.10 -0.29 -0.27
C LEU A 72 9.29 -0.45 -1.78
N ASP A 73 9.85 -1.57 -2.21
CA ASP A 73 10.15 -1.84 -3.62
C ASP A 73 8.86 -1.93 -4.44
N ASN A 74 7.85 -2.65 -3.94
CA ASN A 74 6.57 -2.73 -4.63
C ASN A 74 5.85 -1.37 -4.67
N THR A 75 5.87 -0.62 -3.57
CA THR A 75 5.27 0.74 -3.52
C THR A 75 5.90 1.64 -4.57
N LYS A 76 7.25 1.67 -4.64
CA LYS A 76 7.98 2.45 -5.65
C LYS A 76 7.65 2.01 -7.07
N ALA A 77 7.50 0.72 -7.32
CA ALA A 77 7.15 0.19 -8.63
C ALA A 77 5.79 0.72 -9.10
N ILE A 78 4.78 0.73 -8.23
CA ILE A 78 3.44 1.25 -8.56
C ILE A 78 3.47 2.77 -8.72
N MET A 79 4.15 3.49 -7.82
CA MET A 79 4.30 4.94 -7.95
C MET A 79 4.97 5.32 -9.28
N LYS A 80 5.98 4.55 -9.71
CA LYS A 80 6.62 4.74 -11.01
C LYS A 80 5.66 4.50 -12.18
N LYS A 81 4.79 3.48 -12.11
CA LYS A 81 3.74 3.27 -13.12
C LYS A 81 2.71 4.40 -13.15
N ALA A 82 2.38 4.94 -11.98
CA ALA A 82 1.33 5.94 -11.82
C ALA A 82 1.77 7.35 -12.23
N LEU A 83 3.01 7.73 -11.90
CA LEU A 83 3.50 9.12 -11.96
C LEU A 83 4.76 9.30 -12.82
N GLY A 84 5.38 8.21 -13.28
CA GLY A 84 6.61 8.22 -14.06
C GLY A 84 6.39 8.24 -15.56
#